data_AF-A0A2N8NH90-F1
#
_entry.id   AF-A0A2N8NH90-F1
#
_cell.length_a   1.000
_cell.length_b   1.000
_cell.length_c   1.000
_cell.angle_alpha   90.00
_cell.angle_beta   90.00
_cell.angle_gamma   90.00
#
_symmetry.space_group_name_H-M   'P 1'
#
loop_
_entity.id
_entity.type
_entity.pdbx_description
1 polymer ?
#
loop_
_entity_poly.entity_id
_entity_poly.type
_entity_poly.pdbx_seq_one_letter_code
_entity_poly.pdbx_strand_id
1 'polypeptide(L)'
;MNKRTFIAVLMAVALIAGTACSAKKGSESSDDTAADSLQNEATAAGAPKAYPWDFPEGIALDNPEAGQYVLSPYTFYPEALAEEDDPGSKTLIFYSTTLTKYGDTHSTLDNLGEDPVEMPNSLIILLPKEEKAHVGDVLLTWWQSGSGLQRAIVTDASDPERPRVVYLDLNYGDDELANKYANEQLKPSSFDVLRDGEWQPGAAVAAFDGKEWKSGILIHATDNKVLMIGFSGVVYAYNRSDCRLIPIKQDLKVGDEVMALFVSKFTPGYKITRIDRRVGRVWIKKDDQKEKIVSILEVVKSL
;
A
#
# COMPACT_ATOMS: atom_id res chain seq x y z
N MET A 1 34.56 3.75 25.72
CA MET A 1 35.39 4.78 25.06
C MET A 1 35.00 4.85 23.59
N ASN A 2 34.67 6.06 23.16
CA ASN A 2 34.17 6.50 21.84
C ASN A 2 35.06 6.03 20.66
N LYS A 3 34.63 5.99 19.39
CA LYS A 3 34.06 7.12 18.63
C LYS A 3 33.29 6.67 17.38
N ARG A 4 32.20 7.40 17.13
CA ARG A 4 31.48 7.58 15.86
C ARG A 4 32.36 8.32 14.86
N THR A 5 32.21 8.03 13.58
CA THR A 5 32.68 8.86 12.46
C THR A 5 31.50 9.19 11.55
N PHE A 6 31.09 10.46 11.60
CA PHE A 6 30.25 11.13 10.61
C PHE A 6 31.17 11.68 9.52
N ILE A 7 30.80 11.53 8.25
CA ILE A 7 31.40 12.25 7.13
C ILE A 7 30.33 13.17 6.56
N ALA A 8 30.54 14.48 6.71
CA ALA A 8 29.80 15.54 6.04
C ALA A 8 30.57 15.94 4.78
N VAL A 9 29.87 16.08 3.65
CA VAL A 9 30.44 16.58 2.40
C VAL A 9 29.91 18.00 2.17
N LEU A 10 30.81 18.97 2.26
CA LEU A 10 30.63 20.32 1.72
C LEU A 10 30.60 20.25 0.19
N MET A 11 29.65 20.93 -0.44
CA MET A 11 29.84 21.41 -1.82
C MET A 11 29.41 22.87 -1.94
N ALA A 12 30.20 23.57 -2.74
CA ALA A 12 30.44 25.00 -2.69
C ALA A 12 29.45 25.82 -3.52
N VAL A 13 29.16 27.01 -3.02
CA VAL A 13 28.44 28.10 -3.69
C VAL A 13 29.34 28.71 -4.76
N ALA A 14 28.84 28.80 -6.00
CA ALA A 14 29.39 29.66 -7.03
C ALA A 14 28.36 30.74 -7.38
N LEU A 15 28.63 31.97 -6.93
CA LEU A 15 27.98 33.20 -7.35
C LEU A 15 28.40 33.55 -8.78
N ILE A 16 27.44 33.90 -9.65
CA ILE A 16 27.68 34.75 -10.81
C ILE A 16 26.64 35.87 -10.78
N ALA A 17 27.14 37.10 -10.76
CA ALA A 17 26.38 38.34 -10.90
C ALA A 17 26.85 39.09 -12.15
N GLY A 18 25.91 39.74 -12.84
CA GLY A 18 26.11 40.78 -13.86
C GLY A 18 24.73 41.25 -14.37
N THR A 19 24.17 42.37 -13.86
CA THR A 19 24.19 43.76 -14.44
C THR A 19 23.61 43.85 -15.86
N ALA A 20 22.71 44.77 -16.27
CA ALA A 20 22.05 45.92 -15.67
C ALA A 20 20.89 46.44 -16.59
N CYS A 21 19.87 47.04 -15.97
CA CYS A 21 19.10 48.26 -16.32
C CYS A 21 18.71 48.66 -17.77
N SER A 22 17.39 48.87 -18.03
CA SER A 22 16.70 50.20 -18.12
C SER A 22 15.54 50.32 -19.14
N ALA A 23 14.36 50.65 -18.60
CA ALA A 23 13.43 51.76 -18.95
C ALA A 23 12.72 51.92 -20.34
N LYS A 24 11.40 51.70 -20.31
CA LYS A 24 10.25 52.66 -20.43
C LYS A 24 9.93 53.44 -21.75
N LYS A 25 8.61 53.42 -22.09
CA LYS A 25 7.72 54.27 -22.97
C LYS A 25 7.29 53.55 -24.27
N GLY A 26 6.05 53.61 -24.78
CA GLY A 26 4.79 54.30 -24.44
C GLY A 26 3.83 54.27 -25.67
N SER A 27 2.52 54.25 -25.39
CA SER A 27 1.31 54.60 -26.20
C SER A 27 0.89 53.89 -27.52
N GLU A 28 -0.34 53.35 -27.48
CA GLU A 28 -1.51 53.48 -28.38
C GLU A 28 -1.40 53.27 -29.91
N SER A 29 -2.13 52.29 -30.48
CA SER A 29 -3.51 52.43 -31.02
C SER A 29 -3.89 51.29 -32.00
N SER A 30 -5.11 50.76 -31.83
CA SER A 30 -6.07 50.16 -32.80
C SER A 30 -5.59 49.56 -34.15
N ASP A 31 -5.97 48.33 -34.49
CA ASP A 31 -7.26 48.01 -35.15
C ASP A 31 -7.45 46.48 -35.35
N ASP A 32 -8.70 46.04 -35.40
CA ASP A 32 -9.18 44.67 -35.61
C ASP A 32 -8.86 44.10 -37.01
N THR A 33 -8.52 42.81 -37.13
CA THR A 33 -9.32 41.79 -37.86
C THR A 33 -8.64 40.40 -38.00
N ALA A 34 -9.40 39.38 -37.62
CA ALA A 34 -9.58 38.05 -38.22
C ALA A 34 -8.38 37.17 -38.66
N ALA A 35 -8.17 36.13 -37.85
CA ALA A 35 -7.90 34.72 -38.17
C ALA A 35 -7.29 34.36 -39.55
N ASP A 36 -6.09 33.76 -39.53
CA ASP A 36 -5.94 32.39 -40.02
C ASP A 36 -4.83 31.65 -39.27
N SER A 37 -5.10 30.37 -39.13
CA SER A 37 -4.39 29.26 -38.53
C SER A 37 -2.92 29.10 -38.94
N LEU A 38 -2.15 28.57 -37.98
CA LEU A 38 -1.11 27.53 -38.08
C LEU A 38 0.05 27.87 -37.14
N GLN A 39 0.07 27.26 -35.96
CA GLN A 39 1.33 27.09 -35.23
C GLN A 39 1.38 25.74 -34.50
N ASN A 40 2.49 25.08 -34.78
CA ASN A 40 2.90 23.77 -34.32
C ASN A 40 2.95 23.63 -32.79
N GLU A 41 2.72 22.38 -32.38
CA GLU A 41 3.30 21.66 -31.25
C GLU A 41 3.94 22.50 -30.13
N ALA A 42 3.24 22.55 -29.01
CA ALA A 42 3.87 22.39 -27.71
C ALA A 42 3.15 21.25 -26.99
N THR A 43 3.72 20.05 -27.07
CA THR A 43 3.59 19.05 -26.00
C THR A 43 3.88 19.78 -24.69
N ALA A 44 2.83 20.03 -23.91
CA ALA A 44 2.96 20.60 -22.57
C ALA A 44 3.77 19.62 -21.72
N ALA A 45 5.06 19.91 -21.57
CA ALA A 45 5.92 19.27 -20.58
C ALA A 45 5.38 19.63 -19.20
N GLY A 46 5.22 18.59 -18.37
CA GLY A 46 4.34 18.56 -17.21
C GLY A 46 4.60 19.63 -16.15
N ALA A 47 3.51 20.15 -15.60
CA ALA A 47 3.48 20.45 -14.17
C ALA A 47 3.79 19.16 -13.38
N PRO A 48 4.45 19.24 -12.21
CA PRO A 48 4.66 18.08 -11.34
C PRO A 48 3.31 17.41 -11.07
N LYS A 49 3.22 16.09 -11.26
CA LYS A 49 1.95 15.36 -11.10
C LYS A 49 1.59 15.31 -9.62
N ALA A 50 0.67 16.19 -9.20
CA ALA A 50 -0.23 15.91 -8.09
C ALA A 50 -0.86 14.53 -8.34
N TYR A 51 -0.86 13.65 -7.32
CA TYR A 51 -1.32 12.26 -7.37
C TYR A 51 -0.75 11.42 -8.57
N PRO A 52 0.35 10.67 -8.35
CA PRO A 52 1.11 10.08 -9.46
C PRO A 52 0.52 8.79 -10.07
N TRP A 53 -0.56 8.25 -9.50
CA TRP A 53 -1.11 6.96 -9.93
C TRP A 53 -2.26 7.15 -10.92
N ASP A 54 -2.33 6.28 -11.93
CA ASP A 54 -3.48 6.17 -12.85
C ASP A 54 -4.68 5.50 -12.15
N PHE A 55 -5.22 6.22 -11.15
CA PHE A 55 -6.34 5.80 -10.33
C PHE A 55 -7.22 7.04 -10.02
N PRO A 56 -8.55 6.89 -9.86
CA PRO A 56 -9.39 8.05 -9.56
C PRO A 56 -9.05 8.69 -8.21
N GLU A 57 -8.83 10.01 -8.21
CA GLU A 57 -8.65 10.79 -6.97
C GLU A 57 -9.98 11.05 -6.25
N GLY A 58 -11.09 11.11 -6.99
CA GLY A 58 -12.42 11.48 -6.49
C GLY A 58 -13.17 10.37 -5.75
N ILE A 59 -12.47 9.58 -4.95
CA ILE A 59 -13.05 8.48 -4.18
C ILE A 59 -13.66 9.02 -2.88
N ALA A 60 -14.93 8.75 -2.64
CA ALA A 60 -15.53 8.99 -1.33
C ALA A 60 -15.22 7.82 -0.39
N LEU A 61 -14.99 8.12 0.88
CA LEU A 61 -14.92 7.08 1.91
C LEU A 61 -16.33 6.54 2.18
N ASP A 62 -16.45 5.22 2.35
CA ASP A 62 -17.72 4.58 2.67
C ASP A 62 -18.00 4.64 4.18
N ASN A 63 -19.11 5.29 4.57
CA ASN A 63 -19.55 5.48 5.95
C ASN A 63 -18.45 5.93 6.95
N PRO A 64 -17.69 7.00 6.67
CA PRO A 64 -16.60 7.46 7.54
C PRO A 64 -17.12 8.04 8.85
N GLU A 65 -16.40 7.78 9.94
CA GLU A 65 -16.65 8.40 11.24
C GLU A 65 -15.40 9.06 11.82
N ALA A 66 -15.57 10.25 12.41
CA ALA A 66 -14.48 10.88 13.15
C ALA A 66 -14.04 9.99 14.35
N GLY A 67 -12.73 9.94 14.58
CA GLY A 67 -12.09 9.09 15.58
C GLY A 67 -11.95 7.61 15.18
N GLN A 68 -12.42 7.21 14.00
CA GLN A 68 -12.23 5.85 13.50
C GLN A 68 -10.75 5.57 13.18
N TYR A 69 -10.28 4.36 13.46
CA TYR A 69 -8.95 3.93 13.05
C TYR A 69 -8.88 3.80 11.52
N VAL A 70 -7.76 4.25 10.96
CA VAL A 70 -7.47 4.14 9.54
C VAL A 70 -6.04 3.66 9.33
N LEU A 71 -5.77 3.07 8.16
CA LEU A 71 -4.42 2.79 7.67
C LEU A 71 -4.13 3.72 6.48
N SER A 72 -3.04 4.48 6.55
CA SER A 72 -2.68 5.46 5.52
C SER A 72 -1.17 5.75 5.55
N PRO A 73 -0.55 6.13 4.43
CA PRO A 73 0.86 6.51 4.39
C PRO A 73 1.11 7.97 4.80
N TYR A 74 0.34 8.50 5.75
CA TYR A 74 0.32 9.92 6.13
C TYR A 74 1.67 10.50 6.54
N THR A 75 2.59 9.68 7.05
CA THR A 75 3.95 10.11 7.43
C THR A 75 4.90 10.24 6.25
N PHE A 76 4.63 9.56 5.13
CA PHE A 76 5.54 9.50 3.96
C PHE A 76 4.99 10.27 2.77
N TYR A 77 3.67 10.33 2.63
CA TYR A 77 3.02 10.92 1.47
C TYR A 77 3.35 12.41 1.26
N PRO A 78 3.36 13.27 2.30
CA PRO A 78 3.71 14.69 2.10
C PRO A 78 5.13 14.88 1.57
N GLU A 79 6.11 14.12 2.08
CA GLU A 79 7.50 14.18 1.61
C GLU A 79 7.63 13.61 0.20
N ALA A 80 6.97 12.47 -0.08
CA ALA A 80 6.98 11.86 -1.41
C ALA A 80 6.48 12.82 -2.49
N LEU A 81 5.40 13.59 -2.22
CA LEU A 81 4.86 14.59 -3.13
C LEU A 81 5.75 15.83 -3.33
N ALA A 82 6.61 16.14 -2.36
CA ALA A 82 7.53 17.28 -2.46
C ALA A 82 8.72 16.99 -3.39
N GLU A 83 8.93 15.72 -3.78
CA GLU A 83 9.97 15.33 -4.72
C GLU A 83 9.53 15.51 -6.18
N GLU A 84 10.40 16.14 -6.99
CA GLU A 84 10.03 16.60 -8.34
C GLU A 84 10.06 15.49 -9.41
N ASP A 85 10.85 14.42 -9.22
CA ASP A 85 11.20 13.52 -10.33
C ASP A 85 10.31 12.27 -10.44
N ASP A 86 9.91 11.66 -9.32
CA ASP A 86 9.13 10.41 -9.33
C ASP A 86 8.45 10.10 -7.98
N PRO A 87 7.43 10.88 -7.57
CA PRO A 87 6.68 10.63 -6.33
C PRO A 87 5.99 9.25 -6.30
N GLY A 88 5.69 8.66 -7.47
CA GLY A 88 4.99 7.38 -7.59
C GLY A 88 5.83 6.15 -7.26
N SER A 89 7.16 6.23 -7.33
CA SER A 89 8.05 5.11 -7.01
C SER A 89 8.50 5.06 -5.55
N LYS A 90 8.06 6.02 -4.73
CA LYS A 90 8.43 6.10 -3.32
C LYS A 90 7.80 4.97 -2.51
N THR A 91 8.54 4.52 -1.51
CA THR A 91 8.01 3.63 -0.49
C THR A 91 7.01 4.39 0.37
N LEU A 92 5.78 3.93 0.38
CA LEU A 92 4.70 4.46 1.21
C LEU A 92 4.29 3.40 2.22
N ILE A 93 4.70 3.57 3.47
CA ILE A 93 4.33 2.63 4.54
C ILE A 93 3.01 3.07 5.15
N PHE A 94 2.03 2.18 5.12
CA PHE A 94 0.71 2.44 5.69
C PHE A 94 0.76 2.23 7.21
N TYR A 95 0.56 3.29 7.97
CA TYR A 95 0.50 3.27 9.43
C TYR A 95 -0.91 3.52 9.95
N SER A 96 -1.17 3.03 11.16
CA SER A 96 -2.40 3.32 11.87
C SER A 96 -2.42 4.76 12.36
N THR A 97 -3.53 5.45 12.15
CA THR A 97 -3.87 6.73 12.79
C THR A 97 -5.40 6.83 12.91
N THR A 98 -5.93 7.99 13.26
CA THR A 98 -7.38 8.24 13.32
C THR A 98 -7.83 9.28 12.30
N LEU A 99 -9.00 9.06 11.73
CA LEU A 99 -9.71 10.04 10.90
C LEU A 99 -10.23 11.19 11.76
N THR A 100 -9.81 12.43 11.50
CA THR A 100 -10.26 13.60 12.27
C THR A 100 -11.40 14.34 11.58
N LYS A 101 -11.34 14.44 10.25
CA LYS A 101 -12.37 15.02 9.40
C LYS A 101 -12.39 14.30 8.06
N TYR A 102 -13.56 14.17 7.46
CA TYR A 102 -13.71 13.59 6.12
C TYR A 102 -14.36 14.58 5.17
N GLY A 103 -13.98 14.47 3.90
CA GLY A 103 -14.54 15.21 2.77
C GLY A 103 -14.73 14.30 1.56
N ASP A 104 -15.23 14.87 0.48
CA ASP A 104 -15.67 14.10 -0.70
C ASP A 104 -14.52 13.36 -1.39
N THR A 105 -13.33 13.95 -1.44
CA THR A 105 -12.15 13.36 -2.14
C THR A 105 -10.90 13.28 -1.26
N HIS A 106 -10.83 14.12 -0.24
CA HIS A 106 -9.72 14.20 0.70
C HIS A 106 -10.26 14.23 2.12
N SER A 107 -9.47 13.71 3.04
CA SER A 107 -9.79 13.66 4.46
C SER A 107 -8.57 14.05 5.28
N THR A 108 -8.82 14.52 6.50
CA THR A 108 -7.78 14.91 7.45
C THR A 108 -7.55 13.80 8.45
N LEU A 109 -6.28 13.45 8.67
CA LEU A 109 -5.84 12.43 9.59
C LEU A 109 -5.08 13.05 10.77
N ASP A 110 -5.17 12.42 11.92
CA ASP A 110 -4.29 12.73 13.04
C ASP A 110 -2.84 12.40 12.67
N ASN A 111 -1.90 13.22 13.14
CA ASN A 111 -0.47 13.06 12.91
C ASN A 111 0.29 12.95 14.24
N LEU A 112 -0.21 12.11 15.15
CA LEU A 112 0.45 11.78 16.42
C LEU A 112 0.77 13.01 17.30
N GLY A 113 -0.13 13.99 17.29
CA GLY A 113 0.02 15.23 18.05
C GLY A 113 0.80 16.35 17.35
N GLU A 114 1.23 16.14 16.10
CA GLU A 114 1.67 17.19 15.19
C GLU A 114 0.49 17.77 14.40
N ASP A 115 0.78 18.67 13.46
CA ASP A 115 -0.24 19.24 12.58
C ASP A 115 -0.93 18.12 11.78
N PRO A 116 -2.27 18.09 11.75
CA PRO A 116 -3.03 17.10 10.99
C PRO A 116 -2.66 17.11 9.51
N VAL A 117 -2.64 15.92 8.91
CA VAL A 117 -2.26 15.75 7.50
C VAL A 117 -3.50 15.52 6.65
N GLU A 118 -3.61 16.25 5.54
CA GLU A 118 -4.61 16.00 4.53
C GLU A 118 -4.14 14.87 3.60
N MET A 119 -5.02 13.91 3.35
CA MET A 119 -4.74 12.73 2.54
C MET A 119 -5.83 12.51 1.50
N PRO A 120 -5.50 12.11 0.27
CA PRO A 120 -6.50 11.66 -0.69
C PRO A 120 -7.18 10.40 -0.15
N ASN A 121 -8.50 10.34 -0.25
CA ASN A 121 -9.31 9.23 0.26
C ASN A 121 -8.91 7.88 -0.36
N SER A 122 -8.39 7.88 -1.59
CA SER A 122 -7.89 6.67 -2.26
C SER A 122 -6.67 6.03 -1.56
N LEU A 123 -5.99 6.75 -0.66
CA LEU A 123 -4.89 6.23 0.16
C LEU A 123 -5.28 5.99 1.62
N ILE A 124 -6.57 6.08 1.96
CA ILE A 124 -7.06 5.85 3.31
C ILE A 124 -7.88 4.56 3.33
N ILE A 125 -7.46 3.62 4.17
CA ILE A 125 -8.24 2.41 4.45
C ILE A 125 -8.93 2.60 5.80
N LEU A 126 -10.25 2.65 5.81
CA LEU A 126 -11.03 2.66 7.05
C LEU A 126 -11.03 1.27 7.69
N LEU A 127 -10.86 1.20 9.02
CA LEU A 127 -11.08 -0.03 9.78
C LEU A 127 -12.46 0.06 10.46
N PRO A 128 -13.38 -0.88 10.22
CA PRO A 128 -14.74 -0.82 10.74
C PRO A 128 -14.76 -0.80 12.26
N LYS A 129 -15.74 -0.09 12.82
CA LYS A 129 -16.02 -0.11 14.25
C LYS A 129 -16.84 -1.35 14.59
N GLU A 130 -16.63 -1.86 15.80
CA GLU A 130 -17.44 -2.95 16.39
C GLU A 130 -17.41 -4.29 15.61
N GLU A 131 -16.49 -4.43 14.64
CA GLU A 131 -16.28 -5.68 13.91
C GLU A 131 -15.88 -6.81 14.87
N LYS A 132 -16.37 -8.02 14.60
CA LYS A 132 -16.14 -9.22 15.42
C LYS A 132 -15.52 -10.31 14.59
N ALA A 133 -14.49 -10.96 15.13
CA ALA A 133 -13.79 -12.02 14.44
C ALA A 133 -14.02 -13.40 15.09
N HIS A 134 -13.86 -14.44 14.28
CA HIS A 134 -13.87 -15.84 14.69
C HIS A 134 -12.50 -16.49 14.46
N VAL A 135 -12.22 -17.58 15.19
CA VAL A 135 -11.00 -18.37 14.97
C VAL A 135 -10.90 -18.81 13.52
N GLY A 136 -9.75 -18.57 12.89
CA GLY A 136 -9.48 -18.88 11.49
C GLY A 136 -9.84 -17.76 10.50
N ASP A 137 -10.50 -16.69 10.94
CA ASP A 137 -10.69 -15.50 10.11
C ASP A 137 -9.34 -14.84 9.80
N VAL A 138 -9.22 -14.30 8.59
CA VAL A 138 -8.09 -13.47 8.19
C VAL A 138 -8.54 -12.02 8.29
N LEU A 139 -7.70 -11.19 8.90
CA LEU A 139 -8.00 -9.79 9.22
C LEU A 139 -7.02 -8.87 8.50
N LEU A 140 -7.47 -7.70 8.11
CA LEU A 140 -6.61 -6.53 7.89
C LEU A 140 -6.49 -5.75 9.20
N THR A 141 -5.27 -5.40 9.58
CA THR A 141 -4.96 -4.61 10.78
C THR A 141 -3.60 -3.92 10.62
N TRP A 142 -2.99 -3.50 11.73
CA TRP A 142 -1.58 -3.17 11.80
C TRP A 142 -0.89 -4.01 12.88
N TRP A 143 0.44 -4.01 12.89
CA TRP A 143 1.19 -4.64 13.97
C TRP A 143 1.06 -3.85 15.28
N GLN A 144 0.34 -4.39 16.26
CA GLN A 144 -0.10 -3.64 17.45
C GLN A 144 1.05 -3.19 18.36
N SER A 145 2.06 -4.04 18.59
CA SER A 145 3.28 -3.69 19.31
C SER A 145 4.40 -3.15 18.42
N GLY A 146 4.17 -3.03 17.12
CA GLY A 146 5.14 -2.54 16.16
C GLY A 146 4.55 -1.46 15.27
N SER A 147 4.78 -1.57 13.97
CA SER A 147 4.27 -0.61 13.00
C SER A 147 3.95 -1.28 11.67
N GLY A 148 3.15 -0.59 10.87
CA GLY A 148 2.80 -1.01 9.51
C GLY A 148 1.53 -1.83 9.44
N LEU A 149 0.81 -1.64 8.33
CA LEU A 149 -0.27 -2.50 7.89
C LEU A 149 0.17 -3.97 7.90
N GLN A 150 -0.71 -4.83 8.36
CA GLN A 150 -0.52 -6.27 8.41
C GLN A 150 -1.82 -6.98 8.11
N ARG A 151 -1.72 -8.16 7.51
CA ARG A 151 -2.77 -9.17 7.55
C ARG A 151 -2.45 -10.17 8.64
N ALA A 152 -3.46 -10.66 9.34
CA ALA A 152 -3.29 -11.60 10.44
C ALA A 152 -4.37 -12.69 10.41
N ILE A 153 -4.09 -13.85 10.99
CA ILE A 153 -5.08 -14.91 11.18
C ILE A 153 -5.44 -15.06 12.65
N VAL A 154 -6.72 -15.17 12.95
CA VAL A 154 -7.22 -15.31 14.32
C VAL A 154 -6.95 -16.70 14.86
N THR A 155 -6.29 -16.76 16.01
CA THR A 155 -5.98 -18.01 16.72
C THR A 155 -6.80 -18.21 18.00
N ASP A 156 -7.33 -17.13 18.58
CA ASP A 156 -8.24 -17.14 19.72
C ASP A 156 -9.25 -15.98 19.58
N ALA A 157 -10.53 -16.29 19.72
CA ALA A 157 -11.65 -15.33 19.65
C ALA A 157 -12.57 -15.45 20.88
N SER A 158 -12.02 -15.82 22.04
CA SER A 158 -12.73 -15.80 23.32
C SER A 158 -13.31 -14.42 23.66
N ASP A 159 -12.64 -13.36 23.21
CA ASP A 159 -13.19 -12.01 23.06
C ASP A 159 -13.18 -11.63 21.56
N PRO A 160 -14.33 -11.75 20.84
CA PRO A 160 -14.41 -11.51 19.39
C PRO A 160 -14.08 -10.07 18.97
N GLU A 161 -14.18 -9.09 19.89
CA GLU A 161 -13.83 -7.69 19.63
C GLU A 161 -12.34 -7.43 19.89
N ARG A 162 -11.65 -8.36 20.56
CA ARG A 162 -10.21 -8.32 20.88
C ARG A 162 -9.55 -9.67 20.63
N PRO A 163 -9.59 -10.19 19.39
CA PRO A 163 -9.06 -11.49 19.08
C PRO A 163 -7.53 -11.52 19.27
N ARG A 164 -6.98 -12.72 19.50
CA ARG A 164 -5.54 -12.97 19.44
C ARG A 164 -5.18 -13.55 18.08
N VAL A 165 -4.05 -13.11 17.54
CA VAL A 165 -3.71 -13.37 16.14
C VAL A 165 -2.27 -13.85 15.94
N VAL A 166 -2.00 -14.36 14.73
CA VAL A 166 -0.65 -14.50 14.19
C VAL A 166 -0.56 -13.67 12.91
N TYR A 167 0.43 -12.78 12.82
CA TYR A 167 0.63 -11.94 11.64
C TYR A 167 1.11 -12.74 10.44
N LEU A 168 0.45 -12.58 9.30
CA LEU A 168 0.71 -13.32 8.09
C LEU A 168 1.84 -12.72 7.25
N ASP A 169 2.04 -11.40 7.31
CA ASP A 169 3.03 -10.70 6.46
C ASP A 169 4.40 -10.56 7.13
N LEU A 170 4.53 -10.98 8.40
CA LEU A 170 5.82 -11.12 9.08
C LEU A 170 6.48 -12.46 8.73
N ASN A 171 7.81 -12.46 8.63
CA ASN A 171 8.59 -13.69 8.46
C ASN A 171 8.27 -14.70 9.56
N TYR A 172 8.21 -15.98 9.18
CA TYR A 172 7.86 -17.09 10.07
C TYR A 172 9.00 -18.12 10.13
N GLY A 173 9.31 -18.58 11.34
CA GLY A 173 10.46 -19.43 11.65
C GLY A 173 10.84 -19.31 13.12
N ASP A 174 11.63 -20.23 13.65
CA ASP A 174 11.85 -20.37 15.11
C ASP A 174 12.30 -19.06 15.80
N ASP A 175 13.12 -18.25 15.13
CA ASP A 175 13.62 -16.95 15.63
C ASP A 175 13.03 -15.73 14.87
N GLU A 176 11.95 -15.94 14.10
CA GLU A 176 11.37 -14.90 13.25
C GLU A 176 10.22 -14.13 13.94
N LEU A 177 9.96 -12.91 13.45
CA LEU A 177 9.03 -11.97 14.09
C LEU A 177 7.61 -12.51 14.23
N ALA A 178 7.08 -13.26 13.25
CA ALA A 178 5.73 -13.80 13.34
C ALA A 178 5.55 -14.75 14.54
N ASN A 179 6.59 -15.50 14.91
CA ASN A 179 6.55 -16.38 16.08
C ASN A 179 6.75 -15.61 17.38
N LYS A 180 7.63 -14.62 17.38
CA LYS A 180 7.88 -13.76 18.55
C LYS A 180 6.62 -13.00 19.01
N TYR A 181 5.81 -12.56 18.06
CA TYR A 181 4.55 -11.84 18.32
C TYR A 181 3.32 -12.68 18.02
N ALA A 182 3.48 -14.01 17.96
CA ALA A 182 2.34 -14.90 17.89
C ALA A 182 1.46 -14.69 19.12
N ASN A 183 0.15 -14.77 18.93
CA ASN A 183 -0.83 -14.64 20.01
C ASN A 183 -0.91 -13.20 20.57
N GLU A 184 -0.58 -12.19 19.76
CA GLU A 184 -0.80 -10.78 20.11
C GLU A 184 -2.30 -10.45 20.08
N GLN A 185 -2.78 -9.69 21.07
CA GLN A 185 -4.19 -9.31 21.18
C GLN A 185 -4.44 -7.99 20.46
N LEU A 186 -5.45 -7.97 19.59
CA LEU A 186 -5.85 -6.76 18.88
C LEU A 186 -6.68 -5.83 19.78
N LYS A 187 -6.67 -4.53 19.44
CA LYS A 187 -7.54 -3.53 20.08
C LYS A 187 -8.95 -3.64 19.49
N PRO A 188 -10.00 -3.18 20.20
CA PRO A 188 -11.33 -3.03 19.60
C PRO A 188 -11.29 -2.08 18.39
N SER A 189 -12.16 -2.34 17.40
CA SER A 189 -12.30 -1.50 16.19
C SER A 189 -10.98 -1.28 15.44
N SER A 190 -10.04 -2.21 15.57
CA SER A 190 -8.67 -2.10 15.06
C SER A 190 -8.39 -3.03 13.90
N PHE A 191 -9.43 -3.61 13.30
CA PHE A 191 -9.32 -4.59 12.24
C PHE A 191 -10.56 -4.61 11.35
N ASP A 192 -10.39 -5.14 10.14
CA ASP A 192 -11.46 -5.54 9.23
C ASP A 192 -11.36 -7.05 8.95
N VAL A 193 -12.47 -7.76 8.87
CA VAL A 193 -12.50 -9.19 8.54
C VAL A 193 -12.46 -9.35 7.02
N LEU A 194 -11.42 -10.00 6.51
CA LEU A 194 -11.27 -10.28 5.08
C LEU A 194 -12.19 -11.41 4.62
N ARG A 195 -13.08 -11.07 3.70
CA ARG A 195 -14.05 -11.98 3.09
C ARG A 195 -13.46 -12.60 1.82
N ASP A 196 -13.63 -13.91 1.71
CA ASP A 196 -13.09 -14.66 0.59
C ASP A 196 -13.76 -14.27 -0.72
N GLY A 197 -12.95 -13.93 -1.73
CA GLY A 197 -13.43 -13.53 -3.06
C GLY A 197 -13.98 -12.11 -3.18
N GLU A 198 -13.90 -11.29 -2.13
CA GLU A 198 -14.34 -9.90 -2.15
C GLU A 198 -13.19 -8.93 -2.45
N TRP A 199 -13.47 -7.90 -3.27
CA TRP A 199 -12.53 -6.83 -3.60
C TRP A 199 -12.50 -5.76 -2.50
N GLN A 200 -12.15 -6.18 -1.28
CA GLN A 200 -12.06 -5.29 -0.13
C GLN A 200 -10.61 -4.88 0.19
N PRO A 201 -10.38 -3.69 0.78
CA PRO A 201 -9.06 -3.31 1.25
C PRO A 201 -8.40 -4.41 2.10
N GLY A 202 -7.10 -4.62 1.92
CA GLY A 202 -6.35 -5.70 2.56
C GLY A 202 -6.39 -7.04 1.83
N ALA A 203 -7.29 -7.24 0.86
CA ALA A 203 -7.30 -8.46 0.06
C ALA A 203 -5.97 -8.68 -0.66
N ALA A 204 -5.53 -9.94 -0.74
CA ALA A 204 -4.37 -10.34 -1.52
C ALA A 204 -4.71 -10.31 -3.02
N VAL A 205 -3.93 -9.58 -3.81
CA VAL A 205 -4.14 -9.43 -5.26
C VAL A 205 -2.88 -9.83 -6.01
N ALA A 206 -3.07 -10.55 -7.12
CA ALA A 206 -2.07 -10.67 -8.17
C ALA A 206 -2.42 -9.77 -9.34
N ALA A 207 -1.47 -8.96 -9.82
CA ALA A 207 -1.64 -8.10 -10.98
C ALA A 207 -0.66 -8.46 -12.09
N PHE A 208 -1.13 -8.61 -13.32
CA PHE A 208 -0.28 -8.91 -14.46
C PHE A 208 0.26 -7.62 -15.07
N ASP A 209 1.59 -7.48 -15.15
CA ASP A 209 2.24 -6.29 -15.72
C ASP A 209 2.54 -6.42 -17.23
N GLY A 210 1.95 -7.41 -17.90
CA GLY A 210 2.25 -7.78 -19.28
C GLY A 210 3.34 -8.86 -19.41
N LYS A 211 4.06 -9.17 -18.33
CA LYS A 211 5.14 -10.17 -18.33
C LYS A 211 5.01 -11.16 -17.19
N GLU A 212 4.72 -10.69 -15.98
CA GLU A 212 4.67 -11.51 -14.77
C GLU A 212 3.55 -11.06 -13.82
N TRP A 213 3.10 -12.02 -13.01
CA TRP A 213 2.11 -11.77 -11.96
C TRP A 213 2.80 -11.21 -10.72
N LYS A 214 2.61 -9.93 -10.46
CA LYS A 214 3.07 -9.22 -9.27
C LYS A 214 2.10 -9.44 -8.11
N SER A 215 2.62 -9.53 -6.90
CA SER A 215 1.78 -9.57 -5.69
C SER A 215 1.55 -8.16 -5.14
N GLY A 216 0.38 -7.95 -4.55
CA GLY A 216 0.09 -6.75 -3.78
C GLY A 216 -1.04 -6.93 -2.76
N ILE A 217 -1.20 -5.91 -1.93
CA ILE A 217 -2.28 -5.77 -0.95
C ILE A 217 -3.20 -4.66 -1.44
N LEU A 218 -4.49 -4.97 -1.60
CA LEU A 218 -5.49 -4.04 -2.10
C LEU A 218 -5.63 -2.82 -1.16
N ILE A 219 -5.53 -1.60 -1.71
CA ILE A 219 -5.90 -0.37 -1.01
C ILE A 219 -7.34 -0.02 -1.37
N HIS A 220 -7.62 0.07 -2.68
CA HIS A 220 -8.93 0.42 -3.21
C HIS A 220 -9.17 -0.23 -4.58
N ALA A 221 -10.42 -0.59 -4.87
CA ALA A 221 -10.86 -1.02 -6.19
C ALA A 221 -12.02 -0.16 -6.69
N THR A 222 -12.08 0.06 -8.00
CA THR A 222 -13.27 0.56 -8.70
C THR A 222 -13.75 -0.51 -9.68
N ASP A 223 -14.72 -0.20 -10.53
CA ASP A 223 -15.14 -1.13 -11.59
C ASP A 223 -14.00 -1.46 -12.56
N ASN A 224 -13.09 -0.51 -12.80
CA ASN A 224 -12.08 -0.62 -13.85
C ASN A 224 -10.64 -0.61 -13.35
N LYS A 225 -10.37 -0.14 -12.12
CA LYS A 225 -9.02 0.06 -11.61
C LYS A 225 -8.83 -0.58 -10.23
N VAL A 226 -7.59 -0.94 -9.94
CA VAL A 226 -7.14 -1.45 -8.64
C VAL A 226 -5.92 -0.64 -8.22
N LEU A 227 -5.96 -0.08 -7.01
CA LEU A 227 -4.83 0.55 -6.34
C LEU A 227 -4.32 -0.40 -5.27
N MET A 228 -3.03 -0.75 -5.28
CA MET A 228 -2.46 -1.73 -4.35
C MET A 228 -1.06 -1.36 -3.89
N ILE A 229 -0.71 -1.81 -2.68
CA ILE A 229 0.65 -1.79 -2.15
C ILE A 229 1.38 -2.99 -2.72
N GLY A 230 2.43 -2.76 -3.50
CA GLY A 230 3.30 -3.78 -4.06
C GLY A 230 4.59 -3.97 -3.27
N PHE A 231 5.62 -4.47 -3.97
CA PHE A 231 6.93 -4.73 -3.37
C PHE A 231 7.57 -3.46 -2.78
N SER A 232 8.23 -3.60 -1.63
CA SER A 232 8.86 -2.50 -0.89
C SER A 232 7.94 -1.32 -0.56
N GLY A 233 6.62 -1.53 -0.50
CA GLY A 233 5.67 -0.47 -0.15
C GLY A 233 5.38 0.51 -1.27
N VAL A 234 5.79 0.22 -2.50
CA VAL A 234 5.46 1.07 -3.67
C VAL A 234 4.00 0.86 -4.03
N VAL A 235 3.26 1.96 -4.23
CA VAL A 235 1.85 1.91 -4.63
C VAL A 235 1.77 1.84 -6.16
N TYR A 236 0.88 0.99 -6.65
CA TYR A 236 0.64 0.80 -8.07
C TYR A 236 -0.84 0.84 -8.39
N ALA A 237 -1.16 1.36 -9.59
CA ALA A 237 -2.49 1.26 -10.17
C ALA A 237 -2.46 0.31 -11.38
N TYR A 238 -3.44 -0.59 -11.45
CA TYR A 238 -3.63 -1.55 -12.53
C TYR A 238 -5.07 -1.49 -13.04
N ASN A 239 -5.30 -1.95 -14.28
CA ASN A 239 -6.67 -2.26 -14.69
C ASN A 239 -7.17 -3.47 -13.89
N ARG A 240 -8.42 -3.42 -13.44
CA ARG A 240 -9.02 -4.51 -12.68
C ARG A 240 -9.09 -5.81 -13.49
N SER A 241 -9.21 -5.73 -14.82
CA SER A 241 -9.16 -6.88 -15.74
C SER A 241 -7.83 -7.63 -15.71
N ASP A 242 -6.74 -6.94 -15.32
CA ASP A 242 -5.39 -7.49 -15.26
C ASP A 242 -5.07 -8.01 -13.85
N CYS A 243 -6.04 -7.95 -12.93
CA CYS A 243 -5.89 -8.33 -11.53
C CYS A 243 -6.72 -9.56 -11.19
N ARG A 244 -6.24 -10.35 -10.24
CA ARG A 244 -6.94 -11.50 -9.66
C ARG A 244 -6.84 -11.48 -8.14
N LEU A 245 -7.94 -11.74 -7.47
CA LEU A 245 -7.91 -12.00 -6.03
C LEU A 245 -7.23 -13.35 -5.77
N ILE A 246 -6.35 -13.38 -4.78
CA ILE A 246 -5.86 -14.64 -4.19
C ILE A 246 -6.89 -15.07 -3.15
N PRO A 247 -7.55 -16.22 -3.31
CA PRO A 247 -8.55 -16.66 -2.35
C PRO A 247 -7.91 -16.92 -0.98
N ILE A 248 -8.62 -16.55 0.07
CA ILE A 248 -8.29 -16.87 1.46
C ILE A 248 -8.56 -18.36 1.70
N LYS A 249 -9.71 -18.85 1.22
CA LYS A 249 -10.14 -20.25 1.40
C LYS A 249 -9.84 -21.06 0.15
N GLN A 250 -8.62 -21.58 0.09
CA GLN A 250 -8.17 -22.45 -1.00
C GLN A 250 -8.17 -23.93 -0.58
N ASP A 251 -8.61 -24.83 -1.47
CA ASP A 251 -8.49 -26.29 -1.29
C ASP A 251 -7.04 -26.77 -1.57
N LEU A 252 -6.06 -26.23 -0.85
CA LEU A 252 -4.65 -26.61 -0.96
C LEU A 252 -4.37 -27.93 -0.25
N LYS A 253 -3.63 -28.84 -0.85
CA LYS A 253 -3.26 -30.13 -0.24
C LYS A 253 -1.76 -30.36 -0.34
N VAL A 254 -1.22 -31.14 0.61
CA VAL A 254 0.16 -31.63 0.51
C VAL A 254 0.29 -32.44 -0.78
N GLY A 255 1.34 -32.16 -1.56
CA GLY A 255 1.57 -32.73 -2.87
C GLY A 255 1.06 -31.87 -4.04
N ASP A 256 0.20 -30.87 -3.81
CA ASP A 256 -0.25 -29.97 -4.87
C ASP A 256 0.94 -29.20 -5.47
N GLU A 257 0.94 -29.07 -6.79
CA GLU A 257 1.78 -28.10 -7.51
C GLU A 257 1.09 -26.74 -7.52
N VAL A 258 1.82 -25.70 -7.14
CA VAL A 258 1.30 -24.35 -6.94
C VAL A 258 2.26 -23.29 -7.48
N MET A 259 1.73 -22.09 -7.65
CA MET A 259 2.50 -20.85 -7.73
C MET A 259 2.67 -20.28 -6.32
N ALA A 260 3.86 -19.76 -6.03
CA ALA A 260 4.12 -19.09 -4.75
C ALA A 260 4.92 -17.81 -4.94
N LEU A 261 4.77 -16.88 -3.99
CA LEU A 261 5.48 -15.61 -4.00
C LEU A 261 6.99 -15.83 -3.85
N PHE A 262 7.75 -15.22 -4.75
CA PHE A 262 9.19 -15.08 -4.64
C PHE A 262 9.58 -13.63 -4.91
N VAL A 263 10.07 -12.95 -3.86
CA VAL A 263 10.40 -11.52 -3.83
C VAL A 263 9.17 -10.63 -4.08
N SER A 264 8.69 -10.55 -5.31
CA SER A 264 7.58 -9.69 -5.71
C SER A 264 6.60 -10.32 -6.70
N LYS A 265 6.86 -11.57 -7.13
CA LYS A 265 6.08 -12.24 -8.17
C LYS A 265 5.71 -13.67 -7.84
N PHE A 266 4.57 -14.11 -8.36
CA PHE A 266 4.16 -15.51 -8.30
C PHE A 266 4.95 -16.35 -9.29
N THR A 267 5.68 -17.33 -8.78
CA THR A 267 6.52 -18.23 -9.57
C THR A 267 5.95 -19.66 -9.52
N PRO A 268 5.75 -20.34 -10.67
CA PRO A 268 5.21 -21.70 -10.69
C PRO A 268 6.26 -22.76 -10.33
N GLY A 269 5.77 -23.98 -10.11
CA GLY A 269 6.59 -25.19 -9.96
C GLY A 269 7.00 -25.50 -8.51
N TYR A 270 6.30 -24.94 -7.52
CA TYR A 270 6.46 -25.34 -6.12
C TYR A 270 5.52 -26.50 -5.79
N LYS A 271 5.96 -27.41 -4.92
CA LYS A 271 5.14 -28.44 -4.31
C LYS A 271 4.89 -28.12 -2.85
N ILE A 272 3.65 -28.29 -2.39
CA ILE A 272 3.31 -28.18 -0.98
C ILE A 272 3.81 -29.41 -0.23
N THR A 273 4.61 -29.21 0.81
CA THR A 273 5.14 -30.28 1.66
C THR A 273 4.44 -30.35 3.02
N ARG A 274 3.94 -29.22 3.52
CA ARG A 274 3.19 -29.12 4.78
C ARG A 274 2.25 -27.92 4.76
N ILE A 275 1.16 -28.02 5.50
CA ILE A 275 0.20 -26.93 5.71
C ILE A 275 -0.12 -26.85 7.21
N ASP A 276 -0.06 -25.66 7.79
CA ASP A 276 -0.64 -25.36 9.10
C ASP A 276 -1.65 -24.22 8.93
N ARG A 277 -2.93 -24.60 8.80
CA ARG A 277 -4.02 -23.63 8.60
C ARG A 277 -4.31 -22.78 9.81
N ARG A 278 -4.02 -23.28 11.01
CA ARG A 278 -4.29 -22.57 12.27
C ARG A 278 -3.47 -21.28 12.37
N VAL A 279 -2.28 -21.27 11.76
CA VAL A 279 -1.39 -20.10 11.72
C VAL A 279 -1.18 -19.57 10.29
N GLY A 280 -1.97 -20.06 9.32
CA GLY A 280 -1.94 -19.59 7.93
C GLY A 280 -0.58 -19.79 7.24
N ARG A 281 0.12 -20.91 7.49
CA ARG A 281 1.44 -21.20 6.92
C ARG A 281 1.43 -22.38 5.97
N VAL A 282 2.19 -22.24 4.89
CA VAL A 282 2.39 -23.27 3.87
C VAL A 282 3.89 -23.45 3.66
N TRP A 283 4.34 -24.71 3.74
CA TRP A 283 5.70 -25.09 3.40
C TRP A 283 5.72 -25.54 1.95
N ILE A 284 6.64 -24.98 1.19
CA ILE A 284 6.77 -25.21 -0.23
C ILE A 284 8.21 -25.54 -0.60
N LYS A 285 8.38 -26.41 -1.59
CA LYS A 285 9.68 -26.79 -2.13
C LYS A 285 9.64 -26.81 -3.64
N LYS A 286 10.71 -26.34 -4.29
CA LYS A 286 10.91 -26.44 -5.73
C LYS A 286 12.17 -27.24 -6.00
N ASP A 287 12.03 -28.38 -6.65
CA ASP A 287 13.13 -29.31 -6.95
C ASP A 287 13.98 -29.62 -5.69
N ASP A 288 15.31 -29.51 -5.81
CA ASP A 288 16.27 -29.73 -4.72
C ASP A 288 16.53 -28.48 -3.86
N GLN A 289 15.77 -27.40 -4.06
CA GLN A 289 15.93 -26.18 -3.26
C GLN A 289 15.54 -26.42 -1.78
N LYS A 290 16.09 -25.58 -0.90
CA LYS A 290 15.65 -25.53 0.51
C LYS A 290 14.16 -25.21 0.56
N GLU A 291 13.44 -25.92 1.42
CA GLU A 291 12.05 -25.64 1.73
C GLU A 291 11.88 -24.21 2.26
N LYS A 292 10.81 -23.55 1.84
CA LYS A 292 10.44 -22.21 2.26
C LYS A 292 9.09 -22.24 2.97
N ILE A 293 8.90 -21.34 3.91
CA ILE A 293 7.63 -21.11 4.59
C ILE A 293 7.07 -19.79 4.09
N VAL A 294 5.82 -19.81 3.65
CA VAL A 294 5.12 -18.63 3.15
C VAL A 294 3.75 -18.52 3.81
N SER A 295 3.16 -17.33 3.73
CA SER A 295 1.76 -17.12 4.09
C SER A 295 0.83 -17.90 3.17
N ILE A 296 -0.32 -18.32 3.68
CA ILE A 296 -1.39 -18.89 2.85
C ILE A 296 -1.90 -17.89 1.79
N LEU A 297 -1.71 -16.60 2.00
CA LEU A 297 -2.05 -15.52 1.05
C LEU A 297 -0.99 -15.33 -0.06
N GLU A 298 0.13 -16.06 0.02
CA GLU A 298 1.26 -15.98 -0.91
C GLU A 298 1.40 -17.24 -1.77
N VAL A 299 0.38 -18.11 -1.76
CA VAL A 299 0.32 -19.36 -2.52
C VAL A 299 -1.01 -19.44 -3.25
N VAL A 300 -0.98 -19.91 -4.50
CA VAL A 300 -2.16 -20.10 -5.32
C VAL A 300 -1.97 -21.25 -6.31
N LYS A 301 -3.02 -22.00 -6.64
CA LYS A 301 -2.93 -23.11 -7.61
C LYS A 301 -2.55 -22.62 -9.01
N SER A 302 -3.14 -21.50 -9.45
CA SER A 302 -2.90 -20.94 -10.78
C SER A 302 -3.35 -19.48 -10.87
N LEU A 303 -2.68 -18.71 -11.72
CA LEU A 303 -3.02 -17.35 -12.15
C LEU A 303 -3.03 -17.29 -13.68
#